data_AF-F3ZZG3-F1
#
_entry.id   AF-F3ZZG3-F1
#
_cell.length_a   1.000
_cell.length_b   1.000
_cell.length_c   1.000
_cell.angle_alpha   90.00
_cell.angle_beta   90.00
_cell.angle_gamma   90.00
#
_symmetry.space_group_name_H-M   'P 1'
#
loop_
_entity.id
_entity.type
_entity.pdbx_description
1 polymer ?
#
loop_
_entity_poly.entity_id
_entity_poly.type
_entity_poly.pdbx_seq_one_letter_code
_entity_poly.pdbx_strand_id
1 'polypeptide(L)' 'MDKAAIVQFAKSKGYYDVIYNGEWRSYDVYEPVFQGNEVHYVGPPLAILVKGDEIRMSTVEEAFEILDEMETEE' A
#
# COMPACT_ATOMS: atom_id res chain seq x y z
N MET A 1 10.58 -8.41 -4.81
CA MET A 1 9.51 -8.63 -5.81
C MET A 1 9.59 -7.60 -6.94
N ASP A 2 9.12 -7.91 -8.15
CA ASP A 2 9.06 -6.91 -9.24
C ASP A 2 7.84 -5.97 -9.11
N LYS A 3 7.94 -4.75 -9.65
CA LYS A 3 6.84 -3.76 -9.60
C LYS A 3 5.57 -4.21 -10.32
N ALA A 4 5.67 -4.89 -11.45
CA ALA A 4 4.51 -5.35 -12.21
C ALA A 4 3.67 -6.36 -11.41
N ALA A 5 4.30 -7.26 -10.65
CA ALA A 5 3.62 -8.20 -9.76
C ALA A 5 2.85 -7.48 -8.64
N ILE A 6 3.43 -6.41 -8.09
CA ILE A 6 2.79 -5.59 -7.05
C ILE A 6 1.56 -4.86 -7.63
N VAL A 7 1.68 -4.31 -8.84
CA VAL A 7 0.55 -3.71 -9.56
C VAL A 7 -0.55 -4.73 -9.88
N GLN A 8 -0.20 -5.95 -10.29
CA GLN A 8 -1.19 -7.01 -10.51
C GLN A 8 -1.90 -7.40 -9.22
N PHE A 9 -1.17 -7.45 -8.10
CA PHE A 9 -1.78 -7.67 -6.79
C PHE A 9 -2.76 -6.55 -6.42
N ALA A 10 -2.39 -5.28 -6.60
CA ALA A 10 -3.28 -4.14 -6.37
C ALA A 10 -4.56 -4.22 -7.21
N LYS A 11 -4.42 -4.56 -8.50
CA LYS A 11 -5.55 -4.78 -9.42
C LYS A 11 -6.47 -5.90 -8.98
N SER A 12 -5.91 -6.99 -8.44
CA SER A 12 -6.71 -8.09 -7.88
C SER A 12 -7.56 -7.67 -6.67
N LYS A 13 -7.22 -6.56 -6.02
CA LYS A 13 -7.94 -5.98 -4.87
C LYS A 13 -8.89 -4.83 -5.25
N GLY A 14 -8.96 -4.46 -6.53
CA GLY A 14 -9.84 -3.39 -7.03
C GLY A 14 -9.18 -2.03 -7.17
N TYR A 15 -7.86 -1.93 -6.98
CA TYR A 15 -7.09 -0.70 -7.20
C TYR A 15 -6.53 -0.64 -8.63
N TYR A 16 -6.07 0.53 -9.05
CA TYR A 16 -5.55 0.74 -10.39
C TYR A 16 -4.03 0.54 -10.47
N ASP A 17 -3.28 1.13 -9.53
CA ASP A 17 -1.81 1.14 -9.50
C ASP A 17 -1.31 1.24 -8.06
N VAL A 18 0.01 1.37 -7.88
CA VAL A 18 0.66 1.58 -6.59
C VAL A 18 1.71 2.69 -6.61
N ILE A 19 1.85 3.37 -5.48
CA ILE A 19 2.93 4.33 -5.19
C ILE A 19 3.83 3.72 -4.12
N TYR A 20 5.14 3.71 -4.33
CA TYR A 20 6.07 3.30 -3.29
C TYR A 20 6.16 4.38 -2.22
N ASN A 21 5.90 4.03 -0.97
CA ASN A 21 5.80 4.95 0.16
C ASN A 21 6.98 4.84 1.15
N GLY A 22 7.98 4.00 0.87
CA GLY A 22 9.15 3.80 1.73
C GLY A 22 9.18 2.42 2.38
N GLU A 23 9.99 2.26 3.43
CA GLU A 23 10.13 1.00 4.15
C GLU A 23 9.55 1.11 5.57
N TRP A 24 8.85 0.05 6.01
CA TRP A 24 8.37 -0.11 7.38
C TRP A 24 8.72 -1.50 7.90
N ARG A 25 9.53 -1.60 8.96
CA ARG A 25 9.93 -2.87 9.60
C ARG A 25 10.40 -3.95 8.61
N SER A 26 11.23 -3.52 7.64
CA SER A 26 11.77 -4.34 6.55
C SER A 26 10.74 -4.82 5.52
N TYR A 27 9.57 -4.19 5.45
CA TYR A 27 8.66 -4.29 4.33
C TYR A 27 8.81 -3.05 3.44
N ASP A 28 8.85 -3.24 2.14
CA ASP A 28 8.55 -2.18 1.19
C ASP A 28 7.04 -1.87 1.29
N VAL A 29 6.70 -0.61 1.53
CA VAL A 29 5.32 -0.15 1.68
C VAL A 29 4.86 0.50 0.38
N TYR A 30 3.69 0.09 -0.10
CA TYR A 30 3.06 0.64 -1.29
C TYR A 30 1.65 1.13 -0.98
N GLU A 31 1.36 2.38 -1.35
CA GLU A 31 0.01 2.93 -1.32
C GLU A 31 -0.75 2.49 -2.58
N PRO A 32 -1.87 1.76 -2.46
CA PRO A 32 -2.69 1.41 -3.60
C PRO A 32 -3.60 2.58 -4.02
N VAL A 33 -3.60 2.92 -5.31
CA VAL A 33 -4.31 4.11 -5.83
C VAL A 33 -5.41 3.75 -6.83
N PHE A 34 -6.44 4.59 -6.87
CA PHE A 34 -7.50 4.54 -7.89
C PHE A 34 -7.15 5.43 -9.09
N GLN A 35 -7.88 5.28 -10.20
CA GLN A 35 -7.76 6.12 -11.38
C GLN A 35 -9.01 6.98 -11.56
N GLY A 36 -8.81 8.23 -11.99
CA GLY A 36 -9.89 9.16 -12.30
C GLY A 36 -10.18 10.12 -11.16
N ASN A 37 -11.27 10.88 -11.30
CA ASN A 37 -11.69 11.91 -10.36
C ASN A 37 -12.96 11.52 -9.58
N GLU A 38 -13.27 10.23 -9.53
CA GLU A 38 -14.43 9.72 -8.79
C GLU A 38 -14.11 9.67 -7.29
N VAL A 39 -15.13 9.89 -6.46
CA VAL A 39 -14.98 9.73 -5.01
C VAL A 39 -15.04 8.24 -4.69
N HIS A 40 -13.99 7.73 -4.06
CA HIS A 40 -13.91 6.35 -3.59
C HIS A 40 -14.00 6.28 -2.07
N TYR A 41 -14.83 5.38 -1.54
CA TYR A 41 -14.91 5.11 -0.11
C TYR A 41 -14.05 3.89 0.21
N VAL A 42 -12.89 4.13 0.84
CA VAL A 42 -11.80 3.14 0.91
C VAL A 42 -11.64 2.50 2.29
N GLY A 43 -12.33 3.01 3.31
CA GLY A 43 -12.15 2.56 4.69
C GLY A 43 -10.81 3.05 5.28
N PRO A 44 -10.15 2.25 6.15
CA PRO A 44 -8.82 2.57 6.65
C PRO A 44 -7.78 2.70 5.52
N PRO A 45 -6.68 3.43 5.74
CA PRO A 45 -5.64 3.67 4.73
C PRO A 45 -4.71 2.44 4.60
N LEU A 46 -5.28 1.31 4.16
CA LEU A 46 -4.54 0.06 4.01
C LEU A 46 -3.43 0.18 2.97
N ALA A 47 -2.26 -0.35 3.31
CA ALA A 47 -1.09 -0.41 2.42
C ALA A 47 -0.88 -1.83 1.88
N ILE A 48 -0.12 -1.93 0.79
CA ILE A 48 0.45 -3.20 0.31
C ILE A 48 1.86 -3.33 0.88
N LEU A 49 2.11 -4.46 1.55
CA LEU A 49 3.39 -4.78 2.18
C LEU A 49 4.11 -5.87 1.40
N VAL A 50 5.38 -5.62 1.08
CA VAL A 50 6.21 -6.54 0.30
C VAL A 50 7.50 -6.84 1.04
N LYS A 51 7.84 -8.12 1.18
CA LYS A 51 9.11 -8.56 1.79
C LYS A 51 9.62 -9.84 1.13
N GLY A 52 10.70 -9.70 0.36
CA GLY A 52 11.22 -10.79 -0.47
C GLY A 52 10.20 -11.21 -1.53
N ASP A 53 9.63 -12.41 -1.34
CA ASP A 53 8.61 -13.02 -2.20
C ASP A 53 7.19 -12.96 -1.60
N GLU A 54 7.01 -12.38 -0.41
CA GLU A 54 5.71 -12.19 0.22
C GLU A 54 5.08 -10.86 -0.22
N ILE A 55 3.78 -10.90 -0.54
CA ILE A 55 2.94 -9.74 -0.83
C ILE A 55 1.57 -9.90 -0.18
N ARG A 56 1.13 -8.86 0.54
CA ARG A 56 -0.21 -8.84 1.17
C ARG A 56 -0.68 -7.40 1.41
N MET A 57 -1.96 -7.27 1.75
CA MET A 57 -2.46 -6.04 2.37
C MET A 57 -1.99 -5.99 3.83
N SER A 58 -1.82 -4.78 4.37
CA SER A 58 -1.68 -4.55 5.80
C SER A 58 -2.97 -4.95 6.53
N THR A 59 -2.87 -5.23 7.83
CA THR A 59 -4.03 -5.16 8.72
C THR A 59 -4.42 -3.70 8.96
N VAL A 60 -5.52 -3.48 9.66
CA VAL A 60 -5.95 -2.13 10.07
C VAL A 60 -4.95 -1.54 11.06
N GLU A 61 -4.51 -2.34 12.04
CA GLU A 61 -3.52 -1.94 13.05
C GLU A 61 -2.20 -1.57 12.38
N GLU A 62 -1.69 -2.40 11.48
CA GLU A 62 -0.47 -2.12 10.73
C GLU A 62 -0.58 -0.84 9.88
N ALA A 63 -1.75 -0.58 9.28
CA ALA A 63 -1.96 0.64 8.50
C ALA A 63 -1.83 1.92 9.35
N PHE A 64 -2.34 1.88 10.58
CA PHE A 64 -2.18 3.01 11.51
C PHE A 64 -0.77 3.11 12.07
N GLU A 65 -0.11 1.99 12.39
CA GLU A 65 1.33 2.01 12.77
C GLU A 65 2.20 2.60 11.64
N ILE A 66 1.89 2.30 10.39
CA ILE A 66 2.57 2.86 9.22
C ILE A 66 2.36 4.37 9.14
N LEU A 67 1.13 4.85 9.31
CA LEU A 67 0.86 6.29 9.31
C LEU A 67 1.62 7.01 10.42
N ASP A 68 1.59 6.47 11.64
CA ASP A 68 2.23 7.09 12.81
C ASP A 68 3.76 7.10 12.69
N GLU A 69 4.37 6.06 12.11
CA GLU A 69 5.83 5.92 12.04
C GLU A 69 6.44 6.49 10.75
N MET A 70 5.68 6.55 9.65
CA MET A 70 6.17 7.01 8.34
C MET A 70 5.72 8.44 7.99
N GLU A 71 4.98 9.12 8.87
CA GLU A 71 4.73 10.55 8.73
C GLU A 71 6.07 11.29 8.68
N THR A 72 6.39 11.83 7.51
CA THR A 72 7.50 12.77 7.36
C THR A 72 6.96 14.15 7.72
N GLU A 73 7.62 14.82 8.66
CA GLU A 73 7.31 16.20 9.05
C GLU A 73 7.17 17.09 7.79
N GLU A 74 6.10 17.91 7.73
CA GLU A 74 5.86 18.93 6.70
C GLU A 74 7.00 19.95 6.56
#